data_AF-A0A495TM37-F1
#
_entry.id   AF-A0A495TM37-F1
#
_cell.length_a   1.000
_cell.length_b   1.000
_cell.length_c   1.000
_cell.angle_alpha   90.00
_cell.angle_beta   90.00
_cell.angle_gamma   90.00
#
_symmetry.space_group_name_H-M   'P 1'
#
loop_
_entity.id
_entity.type
_entity.pdbx_description
1 polymer ?
#
loop_
_entity_poly.entity_id
_entity_poly.type
_entity_poly.pdbx_seq_one_letter_code
_entity_poly.pdbx_strand_id
1 'polypeptide(L)'
;MSATPRPGHAPPPDRTTYRVTYTAFGDGRVREDEVTLVPGYSREDDIPRILAARLAGRLAARPSGLRPARRPEVVVLDVSEI
;
A
#
# COMPACT_ATOMS: atom_id res chain seq x y z
N MET A 1 25.59 -17.02 -25.12
CA MET A 1 26.26 -15.89 -24.43
C MET A 1 25.68 -15.81 -23.03
N SER A 2 26.33 -16.47 -22.06
CA SER A 2 25.88 -16.49 -20.67
C SER A 2 26.50 -15.28 -19.95
N ALA A 3 25.66 -14.33 -19.54
CA ALA A 3 26.10 -13.16 -18.80
C ALA A 3 26.55 -13.57 -17.39
N THR A 4 27.80 -13.30 -17.04
CA THR A 4 28.32 -13.47 -15.68
C THR A 4 27.61 -12.48 -14.74
N PRO A 5 26.90 -12.94 -13.69
CA PRO A 5 26.24 -12.02 -12.77
C PRO A 5 27.28 -11.17 -12.03
N ARG A 6 27.10 -9.85 -12.00
CA ARG A 6 27.95 -8.94 -11.21
C ARG A 6 27.83 -9.32 -9.73
N PRO A 7 28.95 -9.57 -9.03
CA PRO A 7 28.92 -9.81 -7.59
C PRO A 7 28.46 -8.50 -6.90
N GLY A 8 27.28 -8.51 -6.30
CA GLY A 8 26.76 -7.38 -5.53
C GLY A 8 25.26 -7.08 -5.65
N HIS A 9 24.55 -7.64 -6.63
CA HIS A 9 23.08 -7.57 -6.64
C HIS A 9 22.51 -8.94 -6.28
N ALA A 10 22.04 -9.06 -5.03
CA ALA A 10 21.04 -10.07 -4.72
C ALA A 10 19.89 -9.91 -5.72
N PRO A 11 19.27 -11.01 -6.21
CA PRO A 11 18.07 -10.92 -7.02
C PRO A 11 17.05 -10.02 -6.29
N PRO A 12 16.32 -9.18 -7.03
CA PRO A 12 15.26 -8.38 -6.41
C PRO A 12 14.35 -9.33 -5.62
N PRO A 13 13.95 -8.96 -4.39
CA PRO A 13 13.11 -9.84 -3.60
C PRO A 13 11.81 -10.08 -4.36
N ASP A 14 11.27 -11.29 -4.24
CA ASP A 14 9.95 -11.60 -4.78
C ASP A 14 8.95 -10.56 -4.27
N ARG A 15 8.04 -10.14 -5.14
CA ARG A 15 7.03 -9.14 -4.82
C ARG A 15 5.68 -9.68 -5.25
N THR A 16 4.68 -9.50 -4.39
CA THR A 16 3.30 -9.87 -4.69
C THR A 16 2.46 -8.61 -4.73
N THR A 17 1.72 -8.41 -5.81
CA THR A 17 0.84 -7.24 -5.94
C THR A 17 -0.60 -7.66 -5.70
N TYR A 18 -1.29 -6.87 -4.88
CA TYR A 18 -2.68 -7.08 -4.56
C TYR A 18 -3.50 -5.91 -5.05
N ARG A 19 -4.59 -6.19 -5.74
CA ARG A 19 -5.69 -5.26 -5.95
C ARG A 19 -6.56 -5.27 -4.69
N VAL A 20 -6.77 -4.10 -4.11
CA VAL A 20 -7.46 -3.95 -2.83
C VAL A 20 -8.65 -3.01 -2.99
N THR A 21 -9.84 -3.50 -2.65
CA THR A 21 -11.05 -2.69 -2.54
C THR A 21 -11.25 -2.31 -1.07
N TYR A 22 -11.39 -1.02 -0.78
CA TYR A 22 -11.49 -0.51 0.58
C TYR A 22 -12.40 0.71 0.70
N THR A 23 -12.82 1.00 1.92
CA THR A 23 -13.47 2.26 2.30
C THR A 23 -12.70 2.94 3.43
N ALA A 24 -12.72 4.28 3.45
CA ALA A 24 -12.14 5.06 4.52
C ALA A 24 -13.26 5.60 5.41
N PHE A 25 -13.13 5.40 6.72
CA PHE A 25 -14.15 5.79 7.67
C PHE A 25 -14.44 7.30 7.58
N GLY A 26 -15.71 7.64 7.36
CA GLY A 26 -16.18 9.02 7.24
C GLY A 26 -16.28 9.57 5.81
N ASP A 27 -15.90 8.82 4.77
CA ASP A 27 -16.10 9.27 3.37
C ASP A 27 -17.24 8.57 2.63
N GLY A 28 -17.66 7.38 3.10
CA GLY A 28 -18.75 6.59 2.52
C GLY A 28 -18.49 6.11 1.09
N ARG A 29 -17.25 6.17 0.61
CA ARG A 29 -16.88 5.80 -0.76
C ARG A 29 -16.08 4.51 -0.76
N VAL A 30 -16.41 3.64 -1.71
CA VAL A 30 -15.59 2.48 -2.05
C VAL A 30 -14.52 2.92 -3.03
N ARG A 31 -13.29 2.49 -2.78
CA ARG A 31 -12.10 2.81 -3.58
C ARG A 31 -11.33 1.54 -3.86
N GLU A 32 -10.51 1.60 -4.89
CA GLU A 32 -9.61 0.55 -5.27
C GLU A 32 -8.18 1.10 -5.36
N ASP A 33 -7.19 0.34 -4.94
CA ASP A 33 -5.76 0.69 -5.05
C ASP A 33 -4.93 -0.60 -5.13
N GLU A 34 -3.71 -0.49 -5.66
CA GLU A 34 -2.78 -1.61 -5.78
C GLU A 34 -1.71 -1.52 -4.68
N VAL A 35 -1.51 -2.63 -3.98
CA VAL A 35 -0.52 -2.74 -2.90
C VAL A 35 0.45 -3.86 -3.24
N THR A 36 1.69 -3.48 -3.55
CA THR A 36 2.80 -4.43 -3.68
C THR A 36 3.42 -4.70 -2.32
N LEU A 37 3.47 -5.97 -1.94
CA LEU A 37 4.12 -6.47 -0.73
C LEU A 37 5.43 -7.17 -1.10
N VAL A 38 6.37 -7.10 -0.16
CA VAL A 38 7.64 -7.83 -0.24
C VAL A 38 7.65 -8.82 0.92
N PRO A 39 7.65 -10.14 0.67
CA PRO A 39 7.71 -11.14 1.72
C PRO A 39 8.89 -10.89 2.66
N GLY A 40 8.65 -11.01 3.97
CA GLY A 40 9.64 -10.71 5.02
C GLY A 40 9.72 -9.24 5.45
N TYR A 41 9.15 -8.30 4.68
CA TYR A 41 9.03 -6.88 5.06
C TYR A 41 7.60 -6.47 5.39
N SER A 42 6.64 -7.00 4.63
CA SER A 42 5.21 -6.72 4.76
C SER A 42 4.39 -7.97 4.50
N ARG A 43 3.21 -8.06 5.11
CA ARG A 43 2.21 -9.12 4.90
C ARG A 43 0.86 -8.51 4.55
N GLU A 44 -0.07 -9.37 4.10
CA GLU A 44 -1.43 -8.95 3.73
C GLU A 44 -2.14 -8.19 4.86
N ASP A 45 -1.94 -8.60 6.12
CA ASP A 45 -2.48 -7.91 7.31
C ASP A 45 -2.02 -6.45 7.45
N ASP A 46 -0.92 -6.05 6.78
CA ASP A 46 -0.41 -4.68 6.80
C ASP A 46 -1.10 -3.78 5.76
N ILE A 47 -1.85 -4.34 4.81
CA ILE A 47 -2.55 -3.62 3.73
C ILE A 47 -3.41 -2.46 4.28
N PRO A 48 -4.27 -2.63 5.30
CA PRO A 48 -5.06 -1.53 5.84
C PRO A 48 -4.18 -0.38 6.35
N ARG A 49 -3.05 -0.69 7.00
CA ARG A 49 -2.12 0.31 7.54
C ARG A 49 -1.38 1.05 6.42
N ILE A 50 -0.99 0.35 5.35
CA ILE A 50 -0.35 0.94 4.17
C ILE A 50 -1.33 1.92 3.49
N LEU A 51 -2.59 1.50 3.29
CA LEU A 51 -3.64 2.33 2.71
C LEU A 51 -3.93 3.58 3.57
N ALA A 52 -4.05 3.41 4.88
CA ALA A 52 -4.25 4.51 5.82
C ALA A 52 -3.11 5.55 5.75
N ALA A 53 -1.86 5.08 5.64
CA ALA A 53 -0.69 5.95 5.49
C ALA A 53 -0.71 6.70 4.15
N ARG A 54 -1.04 6.03 3.04
CA ARG A 54 -1.19 6.65 1.72
C ARG A 54 -2.27 7.73 1.72
N LEU A 55 -3.42 7.46 2.33
CA LEU A 55 -4.51 8.44 2.46
C LEU A 55 -4.09 9.64 3.31
N ALA A 56 -3.44 9.42 4.45
CA ALA A 56 -2.93 10.50 5.30
C ALA A 56 -1.90 11.38 4.55
N GLY A 57 -1.02 10.78 3.75
CA GLY A 57 -0.06 11.49 2.91
C GLY A 57 -0.73 12.33 1.82
N ARG A 58 -1.73 11.78 1.11
CA ARG A 58 -2.53 12.53 0.12
C ARG A 58 -3.28 13.70 0.74
N LEU A 59 -3.80 13.53 1.96
CA LEU A 59 -4.50 14.60 2.68
C LEU A 59 -3.55 15.72 3.12
N ALA A 60 -2.36 15.38 3.61
CA ALA A 60 -1.34 16.36 3.99
C ALA A 60 -0.75 17.14 2.80
N ALA A 61 -0.75 16.55 1.60
CA ALA A 61 -0.33 17.21 0.36
C ALA A 61 -1.38 18.18 -0.20
N ARG A 62 -2.64 18.13 0.27
CA ARG A 62 -3.65 19.13 -0.06
C ARG A 62 -3.38 20.40 0.76
N PRO A 63 -3.34 21.61 0.15
CA PRO A 63 -2.96 22.85 0.84
C PRO A 63 -3.99 23.34 1.89
N SER A 64 -5.04 22.58 2.18
CA SER A 64 -5.87 22.81 3.35
C SER A 64 -5.03 22.43 4.58
N GLY A 65 -4.40 23.40 5.25
CA GLY A 65 -3.46 23.25 6.38
C GLY A 65 -3.96 22.49 7.63
N LEU A 66 -5.00 21.69 7.51
CA LEU A 66 -5.44 20.71 8.50
C LEU A 66 -4.61 19.44 8.33
N ARG A 67 -3.56 19.28 9.15
CA ARG A 67 -3.05 17.94 9.43
C ARG A 67 -4.23 17.09 9.91
N PRO A 68 -4.53 15.94 9.29
CA PRO A 68 -5.56 15.07 9.82
C PRO A 68 -5.15 14.66 11.24
N ALA A 69 -5.95 15.08 12.23
CA ALA A 69 -5.70 14.82 13.65
C ALA A 69 -5.73 13.32 14.00
N ARG A 70 -6.29 12.50 13.10
CA ARG A 70 -6.38 11.05 13.22
C ARG A 70 -6.03 10.42 11.88
N ARG A 71 -5.28 9.30 11.90
CA ARG A 71 -5.09 8.50 10.68
C ARG A 71 -6.47 8.05 10.19
N PRO A 72 -6.74 8.11 8.87
CA PRO A 72 -7.98 7.57 8.35
C PRO A 72 -8.04 6.08 8.67
N GLU A 73 -9.14 5.65 9.28
CA GLU A 73 -9.41 4.25 9.53
C GLU A 73 -9.85 3.63 8.21
N VAL A 74 -9.18 2.54 7.81
CA VAL A 74 -9.41 1.87 6.53
C VAL A 74 -10.03 0.51 6.81
N VAL A 75 -11.15 0.24 6.16
CA VAL A 75 -11.80 -1.07 6.16
C VAL A 75 -11.60 -1.67 4.77
N VAL A 76 -10.90 -2.79 4.73
CA VAL A 76 -10.70 -3.56 3.50
C VAL A 76 -11.94 -4.42 3.27
N LEU A 77 -12.47 -4.35 2.05
CA LEU A 77 -13.68 -5.05 1.63
C LEU A 77 -13.34 -6.28 0.80
N ASP A 78 -12.30 -6.18 -0.04
CA ASP A 78 -11.80 -7.26 -0.88
C ASP A 78 -10.28 -7.12 -1.11
N VAL A 79 -9.59 -8.26 -1.19
CA VAL A 79 -8.16 -8.36 -1.53
C VAL A 79 -8.00 -9.49 -2.52
N SER A 80 -7.41 -9.19 -3.68
CA SER A 80 -7.12 -10.16 -4.72
C SER A 80 -5.68 -9.98 -5.20
N GLU A 81 -4.91 -11.07 -5.28
CA GLU A 81 -3.59 -11.07 -5.93
C GLU A 81 -3.75 -10.89 -7.45
N ILE A 82 -2.84 -10.15 -8.09
CA ILE A 82 -2.86 -9.86 -9.55
C ILE A 82 -1.49 -10.02 -10.21
#